data_AF-A0A6J8DET9-F1
#
_entry.id   AF-A0A6J8DET9-F1
#
_cell.length_a   1.000
_cell.length_b   1.000
_cell.length_c   1.000
_cell.angle_alpha   90.00
_cell.angle_beta   90.00
_cell.angle_gamma   90.00
#
_symmetry.space_group_name_H-M   'P 1'
#
loop_
_entity.id
_entity.type
_entity.pdbx_description
1 polymer ?
#
loop_
_entity_poly.entity_id
_entity_poly.type
_entity_poly.pdbx_seq_one_letter_code
_entity_poly.pdbx_strand_id
1 'polypeptide(L)'
;MQFVIPCLNFLISLSKKVKFQIDDWKNAIVSPMFKKGKKLSPGYYRPVSLTSVVCKICESIIRDNIMKYILMNNLFTSSQYGFRPGRSCVTQLVEILDEWSDLIDNGFPLDSIYLDFFKAFDTVPHQRLFLKLEKLGIKGWIWDWMKSFLS
;
A
#
# COMPACT_ATOMS: atom_id res chain seq x y z
N MET A 1 -17.46 -20.88 7.05
CA MET A 1 -16.36 -20.25 6.28
C MET A 1 -15.89 -21.06 5.05
N GLN A 2 -16.44 -22.25 4.77
CA GLN A 2 -15.98 -23.13 3.68
C GLN A 2 -16.60 -22.81 2.30
N PHE A 3 -17.71 -22.07 2.24
CA PHE A 3 -18.41 -21.70 1.00
C PHE A 3 -17.92 -20.39 0.36
N VAL A 4 -17.18 -19.55 1.08
CA VAL A 4 -16.72 -18.25 0.57
C VAL A 4 -15.53 -18.42 -0.37
N ILE A 5 -14.63 -19.36 -0.07
CA ILE A 5 -13.39 -19.59 -0.83
C ILE A 5 -13.67 -20.08 -2.27
N PRO A 6 -14.60 -21.01 -2.53
CA PRO A 6 -14.95 -21.43 -3.89
C PRO A 6 -15.59 -20.30 -4.73
N CYS A 7 -16.51 -19.52 -4.15
CA CYS A 7 -17.14 -18.40 -4.85
C CYS A 7 -16.13 -17.29 -5.17
N LEU A 8 -15.16 -17.07 -4.29
CA LEU A 8 -14.13 -16.06 -4.52
C LEU A 8 -13.10 -16.53 -5.56
N ASN A 9 -12.72 -17.80 -5.55
CA ASN A 9 -11.91 -18.41 -6.60
C ASN A 9 -12.64 -18.40 -7.95
N PHE A 10 -13.96 -18.59 -7.94
CA PHE A 10 -14.80 -18.44 -9.13
C PHE A 10 -14.80 -16.99 -9.63
N LEU A 11 -14.98 -16.00 -8.77
CA LEU A 11 -14.94 -14.58 -9.14
C LEU A 11 -13.56 -14.12 -9.63
N ILE A 12 -12.48 -14.60 -9.00
CA ILE A 12 -11.10 -14.33 -9.46
C ILE A 12 -10.84 -15.05 -10.79
N SER A 13 -11.31 -16.28 -10.95
CA SER A 13 -11.24 -17.03 -12.22
C SER A 13 -12.04 -16.34 -13.32
N LEU A 14 -13.23 -15.82 -13.00
CA LEU A 14 -14.06 -15.04 -13.91
C LEU A 14 -13.37 -13.73 -14.28
N SER A 15 -12.84 -12.99 -13.30
CA SER A 15 -12.06 -11.77 -13.51
C SER A 15 -10.83 -12.03 -14.40
N LYS A 16 -10.11 -13.12 -14.16
CA LYS A 16 -8.98 -13.57 -14.99
C LYS A 16 -9.40 -13.93 -16.42
N LYS A 17 -10.56 -14.58 -16.60
CA LYS A 17 -11.08 -15.00 -17.92
C LYS A 17 -11.68 -13.85 -18.71
N VAL A 18 -12.42 -12.97 -18.05
CA VAL A 18 -13.15 -11.86 -18.67
C VAL A 18 -12.23 -10.65 -18.88
N LYS A 19 -11.03 -10.62 -18.26
CA LYS A 19 -10.08 -9.49 -18.28
C LYS A 19 -10.69 -8.15 -17.85
N PHE A 20 -11.88 -8.18 -17.28
CA PHE A 20 -12.66 -7.01 -16.91
C PHE A 20 -12.99 -7.10 -15.43
N GLN A 21 -12.83 -5.97 -14.77
CA GLN A 21 -13.26 -5.77 -13.40
C GLN A 21 -14.78 -5.58 -13.40
N ILE A 22 -15.46 -6.04 -12.36
CA ILE A 22 -16.87 -5.69 -12.17
C ILE A 22 -16.88 -4.19 -11.86
N ASP A 23 -17.48 -3.35 -12.71
CA ASP A 23 -17.44 -1.88 -12.57
C ASP A 23 -17.94 -1.42 -11.19
N ASP A 24 -18.86 -2.16 -10.59
CA ASP A 24 -19.34 -1.93 -9.22
C ASP A 24 -18.23 -1.96 -8.15
N TRP A 25 -17.11 -2.63 -8.41
CA TRP A 25 -16.00 -2.71 -7.46
C TRP A 25 -15.18 -1.42 -7.39
N LYS A 26 -15.31 -0.54 -8.39
CA LYS A 26 -14.68 0.79 -8.38
C LYS A 26 -15.51 1.80 -7.57
N ASN A 27 -16.77 1.48 -7.27
CA ASN A 27 -17.63 2.32 -6.46
C ASN A 27 -17.28 2.18 -4.97
N ALA A 28 -17.17 3.32 -4.28
CA ALA A 28 -16.91 3.37 -2.86
C ALA A 28 -17.73 4.46 -2.19
N ILE A 29 -18.18 4.19 -0.96
CA ILE A 29 -18.76 5.21 -0.10
C ILE A 29 -17.60 5.97 0.56
N VAL A 30 -17.46 7.26 0.25
CA VAL A 30 -16.40 8.09 0.83
C VAL A 30 -16.86 8.65 2.17
N SER A 31 -16.26 8.15 3.26
CA SER A 31 -16.54 8.63 4.62
C SER A 31 -15.44 9.60 5.08
N PRO A 32 -15.78 10.86 5.43
CA PRO A 32 -14.79 11.82 5.92
C PRO A 32 -14.42 11.52 7.38
N MET A 33 -13.15 11.21 7.64
CA MET A 33 -12.62 11.00 8.98
C MET A 33 -11.84 12.21 9.45
N PHE A 34 -12.26 12.83 10.56
CA PHE A 34 -11.58 14.01 11.11
C PHE A 34 -10.13 13.67 11.53
N LYS A 35 -9.16 14.46 11.06
CA LYS A 35 -7.73 14.28 11.37
C LYS A 35 -7.25 15.20 12.49
N LYS A 36 -7.33 16.53 12.30
CA LYS A 36 -6.84 17.56 13.23
C LYS A 36 -7.29 18.96 12.80
N GLY A 37 -7.27 19.97 13.66
CA GLY A 37 -7.54 21.36 13.27
C GLY A 37 -9.02 21.76 13.38
N LYS A 38 -9.48 22.69 12.53
CA LYS A 38 -10.85 23.24 12.59
C LYS A 38 -11.85 22.28 11.95
N LYS A 39 -12.87 21.85 12.69
CA LYS A 39 -13.92 20.92 12.21
C LYS A 39 -14.73 21.43 11.00
N LEU A 40 -14.77 22.74 10.79
CA LEU A 40 -15.50 23.35 9.67
C LEU A 40 -14.70 23.39 8.36
N SER A 41 -13.40 23.08 8.37
CA SER A 41 -12.58 23.13 7.16
C SER A 41 -12.39 21.72 6.56
N PRO A 42 -12.84 21.48 5.31
CA PRO A 42 -12.78 20.14 4.70
C PRO A 42 -11.37 19.56 4.58
N GLY A 43 -10.34 20.40 4.43
CA GLY A 43 -8.95 19.98 4.30
C GLY A 43 -8.37 19.25 5.52
N TYR A 44 -9.10 19.27 6.65
CA TYR A 44 -8.73 18.59 7.90
C TYR A 44 -9.38 17.22 8.07
N TYR A 45 -10.11 16.75 7.07
CA TYR A 45 -10.66 15.40 7.01
C TYR A 45 -9.86 14.54 6.04
N ARG A 46 -9.73 13.26 6.37
CA ARG A 46 -9.23 12.24 5.44
C ARG A 46 -10.44 11.59 4.76
N PRO A 47 -10.51 11.56 3.43
CA PRO A 47 -11.49 10.73 2.76
C PRO A 47 -11.11 9.25 2.95
N VAL A 48 -12.04 8.43 3.44
CA VAL A 48 -11.87 6.98 3.53
C VAL A 48 -12.85 6.32 2.57
N SER A 49 -12.33 5.71 1.52
CA SER A 49 -13.13 4.98 0.53
C SER A 49 -13.52 3.60 1.07
N LEU A 50 -14.81 3.40 1.31
CA LEU A 50 -15.36 2.11 1.73
C LEU A 50 -15.85 1.34 0.49
N THR A 51 -14.99 0.48 -0.04
CA THR A 51 -15.32 -0.45 -1.12
C THR A 51 -16.14 -1.64 -0.62
N SER A 52 -16.74 -2.39 -1.55
CA SER A 52 -17.50 -3.60 -1.23
C SER A 52 -16.62 -4.66 -0.52
N VAL A 53 -17.24 -5.49 0.32
CA VAL A 53 -16.52 -6.57 1.04
C VAL A 53 -15.81 -7.50 0.08
N VAL A 54 -16.44 -7.82 -1.05
CA VAL A 54 -15.87 -8.69 -2.09
C VAL A 54 -14.60 -8.05 -2.69
N CYS A 55 -14.63 -6.74 -2.95
CA CYS A 55 -13.47 -5.99 -3.43
C CYS A 55 -12.31 -6.04 -2.44
N LYS A 56 -12.58 -5.79 -1.14
CA LYS A 56 -11.55 -5.85 -0.08
C LYS A 56 -10.90 -7.22 0.05
N ILE A 57 -11.67 -8.30 -0.09
CA ILE A 57 -11.10 -9.65 -0.06
C ILE A 57 -10.21 -9.87 -1.29
N CYS A 58 -10.63 -9.43 -2.47
CA CYS A 58 -9.82 -9.52 -3.69
C CYS A 58 -8.52 -8.71 -3.58
N GLU A 59 -8.61 -7.45 -3.13
CA GLU A 59 -7.47 -6.59 -2.82
C GLU A 59 -6.49 -7.27 -1.84
N SER A 60 -7.00 -7.90 -0.78
CA SER A 60 -6.16 -8.63 0.18
C SER A 60 -5.40 -9.77 -0.47
N ILE A 61 -6.06 -10.57 -1.31
CA ILE A 61 -5.42 -11.69 -2.03
C ILE A 61 -4.36 -11.17 -3.00
N ILE A 62 -4.64 -10.09 -3.73
CA ILE A 62 -3.68 -9.49 -4.66
C ILE A 62 -2.48 -8.94 -3.88
N ARG A 63 -2.71 -8.21 -2.78
CA ARG A 63 -1.68 -7.72 -1.87
C ARG A 63 -0.79 -8.86 -1.38
N ASP A 64 -1.37 -9.95 -0.88
CA ASP A 64 -0.60 -11.05 -0.31
C ASP A 64 0.29 -11.73 -1.35
N ASN A 65 -0.20 -11.89 -2.60
CA ASN A 65 0.59 -12.39 -3.71
C ASN A 65 1.74 -11.45 -4.10
N ILE A 66 1.48 -10.14 -4.19
CA ILE A 66 2.50 -9.13 -4.49
C ILE A 66 3.56 -9.09 -3.38
N MET A 67 3.15 -9.08 -2.12
CA MET A 67 4.05 -9.04 -0.97
C MET A 67 4.94 -10.28 -0.92
N LYS A 68 4.37 -11.47 -1.17
CA LYS A 68 5.15 -12.70 -1.27
C LYS A 68 6.20 -12.61 -2.37
N TYR A 69 5.84 -12.14 -3.56
CA TYR A 69 6.76 -11.95 -4.67
C TYR A 69 7.89 -10.96 -4.33
N ILE A 70 7.56 -9.80 -3.78
CA ILE A 70 8.53 -8.76 -3.40
C ILE A 70 9.52 -9.29 -2.35
N LEU A 71 9.04 -10.02 -1.35
CA LEU A 71 9.90 -10.59 -0.31
C LEU A 71 10.80 -11.72 -0.85
N MET A 72 10.27 -12.63 -1.65
CA MET A 72 11.06 -13.73 -2.24
C MET A 72 12.19 -13.22 -3.16
N ASN A 73 11.99 -12.07 -3.80
CA ASN A 73 12.96 -11.47 -4.71
C ASN A 73 13.77 -10.33 -4.06
N ASN A 74 13.65 -10.12 -2.75
CA ASN A 74 14.35 -9.06 -2.00
C ASN A 74 14.22 -7.66 -2.62
N LEU A 75 13.03 -7.30 -3.11
CA LEU A 75 12.81 -6.05 -3.83
C LEU A 75 12.58 -4.82 -2.92
N PHE A 76 12.50 -5.02 -1.60
CA PHE A 76 12.43 -3.92 -0.63
C PHE A 76 13.83 -3.44 -0.26
N THR A 77 13.97 -2.12 -0.10
CA THR A 77 15.15 -1.53 0.54
C THR A 77 15.27 -2.00 1.99
N SER A 78 16.50 -2.22 2.46
CA SER A 78 16.81 -2.59 3.85
C SER A 78 16.41 -1.53 4.87
N SER A 79 16.15 -0.28 4.47
CA SER A 79 15.70 0.80 5.38
C SER A 79 14.18 0.99 5.38
N GLN A 80 13.40 0.17 4.65
CA GLN A 80 11.94 0.26 4.62
C GLN A 80 11.32 -0.57 5.75
N TYR A 81 10.70 0.08 6.74
CA TYR A 81 9.99 -0.56 7.86
C TYR A 81 8.47 -0.49 7.72
N GLY A 82 7.95 0.58 7.10
CA GLY A 82 6.52 0.73 6.87
C GLY A 82 5.98 -0.32 5.89
N PHE A 83 4.81 -0.87 6.21
CA PHE A 83 4.07 -1.84 5.38
C PHE A 83 4.87 -3.11 5.04
N ARG A 84 5.87 -3.48 5.85
CA ARG A 84 6.71 -4.66 5.66
C ARG A 84 6.55 -5.65 6.83
N PRO A 85 6.23 -6.93 6.57
CA PRO A 85 6.16 -7.96 7.60
C PRO A 85 7.49 -8.11 8.35
N GLY A 86 7.42 -8.35 9.67
CA GLY A 86 8.60 -8.54 10.51
C GLY A 86 9.35 -7.25 10.86
N ARG A 87 8.81 -6.08 10.50
CA ARG A 87 9.38 -4.76 10.83
C ARG A 87 8.34 -3.85 11.45
N SER A 88 8.76 -3.04 12.40
CA SER A 88 7.91 -2.10 13.13
C SER A 88 8.58 -0.74 13.31
N CYS A 89 7.82 0.24 13.78
CA CYS A 89 8.40 1.54 14.18
C CYS A 89 9.44 1.37 15.30
N VAL A 90 9.23 0.42 16.21
CA VAL A 90 10.15 0.16 17.32
C VAL A 90 11.46 -0.40 16.80
N THR A 91 11.43 -1.38 15.89
CA THR A 91 12.67 -1.93 15.31
C THR A 91 13.45 -0.87 14.53
N GLN A 92 12.75 0.03 13.82
CA GLN A 92 13.38 1.15 13.13
C GLN A 92 14.05 2.12 14.11
N LEU A 93 13.36 2.43 15.22
CA LEU A 93 13.86 3.33 16.25
C LEU A 93 15.09 2.75 16.96
N VAL A 94 15.08 1.46 17.28
CA VAL A 94 16.23 0.80 17.92
C VAL A 94 17.45 0.84 16.99
N GLU A 95 17.29 0.48 15.72
CA GLU A 95 18.38 0.45 14.76
C GLU A 95 18.99 1.84 14.50
N ILE A 96 18.16 2.87 14.39
CA ILE A 96 18.67 4.23 14.19
C ILE A 96 19.32 4.80 15.46
N LEU A 97 18.81 4.46 16.66
CA LEU A 97 19.42 4.90 17.91
C LEU A 97 20.78 4.26 18.16
N ASP A 98 20.94 2.99 17.77
CA ASP A 98 22.23 2.29 17.82
C ASP A 98 23.25 3.00 16.93
N GLU A 99 22.90 3.23 15.65
CA GLU A 99 23.75 3.94 14.68
C GLU A 99 24.10 5.37 15.15
N TRP A 100 23.13 6.09 15.72
CA TRP A 100 23.36 7.44 16.24
C TRP A 100 24.24 7.45 17.48
N SER A 101 24.09 6.47 18.37
CA SER A 101 24.92 6.35 19.57
C SER A 101 26.38 6.10 19.19
N ASP A 102 26.61 5.18 18.25
CA ASP A 102 27.95 4.92 17.73
C ASP A 102 28.61 6.17 17.13
N LEU A 103 27.87 6.97 16.35
CA LEU A 103 28.40 8.20 15.77
C LEU A 103 28.78 9.22 16.85
N ILE A 104 27.94 9.39 17.86
CA ILE A 104 28.16 10.31 18.97
C ILE A 104 29.36 9.88 19.82
N ASP A 105 29.46 8.59 20.14
CA ASP A 105 30.56 8.03 20.94
C ASP A 105 31.92 8.17 20.25
N ASN A 106 31.93 8.12 18.91
CA ASN A 106 33.13 8.38 18.10
C ASN A 106 33.39 9.88 17.85
N GLY A 107 32.57 10.78 18.41
CA GLY A 107 32.74 12.22 18.30
C GLY A 107 32.39 12.81 16.93
N PHE A 108 31.62 12.08 16.11
CA PHE A 108 31.14 12.59 14.83
C PHE A 108 29.89 13.46 15.01
N PRO A 109 29.77 14.57 14.26
CA PRO A 109 28.55 15.36 14.26
C PRO A 109 27.39 14.58 13.62
N LEU A 110 26.19 14.73 14.19
CA LEU A 110 24.97 14.07 13.74
C LEU A 110 23.86 15.10 13.50
N ASP A 111 23.35 15.14 12.27
CA ASP A 111 22.19 15.93 11.87
C ASP A 111 21.11 15.01 11.29
N SER A 112 19.83 15.25 11.63
CA SER A 112 18.70 14.46 11.11
C SER A 112 17.69 15.35 10.39
N ILE A 113 17.18 14.87 9.25
CA ILE A 113 16.16 15.55 8.44
C ILE A 113 14.93 14.66 8.36
N TYR A 114 13.80 15.19 8.83
CA TYR A 114 12.51 14.52 8.74
C TYR A 114 11.68 15.07 7.58
N LEU A 115 11.13 14.17 6.77
CA LEU A 115 10.32 14.48 5.60
C LEU A 115 8.94 13.81 5.73
N ASP A 116 7.88 14.52 5.37
CA ASP A 116 6.51 13.99 5.30
C ASP A 116 5.83 14.42 3.99
N PHE A 117 5.01 13.52 3.43
CA PHE A 117 4.28 13.79 2.20
C PHE A 117 2.88 14.31 2.50
N PHE A 118 2.53 15.45 1.92
CA PHE A 118 1.16 15.95 2.00
C PHE A 118 0.21 15.06 1.20
N LYS A 119 -0.80 14.49 1.86
CA LYS A 119 -1.83 13.63 1.25
C LYS A 119 -1.25 12.48 0.40
N ALA A 120 -0.25 11.78 0.95
CA ALA A 120 0.55 10.77 0.25
C ALA A 120 -0.22 9.77 -0.62
N PHE A 121 -1.40 9.30 -0.19
CA PHE A 121 -2.23 8.37 -0.96
C PHE A 121 -3.07 9.05 -2.06
N ASP A 122 -3.54 10.27 -1.81
CA ASP A 122 -4.38 11.01 -2.76
C ASP A 122 -3.55 11.64 -3.90
N THR A 123 -2.24 11.82 -3.68
CA THR A 123 -1.33 12.52 -4.61
C THR A 123 -0.42 11.59 -5.41
N VAL A 124 -0.69 10.28 -5.43
CA VAL A 124 0.16 9.33 -6.15
C VAL A 124 0.00 9.51 -7.67
N PRO A 125 1.06 9.82 -8.43
CA PRO A 125 0.97 9.90 -9.89
C PRO A 125 0.83 8.50 -10.50
N HIS A 126 -0.38 8.15 -10.94
CA HIS A 126 -0.72 6.79 -11.41
C HIS A 126 0.20 6.31 -12.56
N GLN A 127 0.54 7.16 -13.53
CA GLN A 127 1.46 6.80 -14.61
C GLN A 127 2.83 6.36 -14.09
N ARG A 128 3.41 7.10 -13.13
CA ARG A 128 4.72 6.76 -12.54
C ARG A 128 4.63 5.52 -11.67
N LEU A 129 3.51 5.31 -10.98
CA LEU A 129 3.24 4.10 -10.22
C LEU A 129 3.30 2.86 -11.13
N PHE A 130 2.60 2.86 -12.27
CA PHE A 130 2.58 1.72 -13.18
C PHE A 130 3.95 1.42 -13.79
N LEU A 131 4.71 2.46 -14.17
CA LEU A 131 6.09 2.29 -14.64
C LEU A 131 6.98 1.65 -13.56
N LYS A 132 6.80 2.02 -12.29
CA LYS A 132 7.55 1.43 -11.17
C LYS A 132 7.16 -0.04 -10.96
N LEU A 133 5.87 -0.36 -11.03
CA LEU A 133 5.38 -1.73 -10.89
C LEU A 133 5.92 -2.65 -11.99
N GLU A 134 5.94 -2.19 -13.25
CA GLU A 134 6.52 -2.95 -14.36
C GLU A 134 8.03 -3.20 -14.17
N LYS A 135 8.77 -2.18 -13.72
CA LYS A 135 10.21 -2.30 -13.41
C LYS A 135 10.49 -3.25 -12.24
N LEU A 136 9.56 -3.36 -11.29
CA LEU A 136 9.62 -4.35 -10.21
C LEU A 136 9.26 -5.76 -10.67
N GLY A 137 8.87 -5.95 -11.94
CA GLY A 137 8.50 -7.26 -12.49
C GLY A 137 7.03 -7.62 -12.31
N ILE A 138 6.19 -6.72 -11.80
CA ILE A 138 4.75 -6.93 -11.66
C ILE A 138 4.08 -6.70 -13.03
N LYS A 139 3.63 -7.78 -13.66
CA LYS A 139 3.09 -7.80 -15.04
C LYS A 139 1.85 -8.70 -15.15
N GLY A 140 1.22 -8.71 -16.32
CA GLY A 140 0.08 -9.55 -16.65
C GLY A 140 -1.19 -9.13 -15.92
N TRP A 141 -2.05 -10.10 -15.61
CA TRP A 141 -3.41 -9.83 -15.12
C TRP A 141 -3.47 -8.98 -13.84
N ILE A 142 -2.47 -9.08 -12.95
CA ILE A 142 -2.41 -8.26 -11.72
C ILE A 142 -2.17 -6.80 -12.08
N TRP A 143 -1.28 -6.55 -13.05
CA TRP A 143 -1.01 -5.20 -13.54
C TRP A 143 -2.24 -4.61 -14.24
N ASP A 144 -2.88 -5.39 -15.12
CA ASP A 144 -4.10 -4.97 -15.82
C ASP A 144 -5.23 -4.65 -14.84
N TRP A 145 -5.38 -5.48 -13.80
CA TRP A 145 -6.36 -5.27 -12.73
C TRP A 145 -6.09 -3.99 -11.96
N MET A 146 -4.85 -3.74 -11.52
CA MET A 146 -4.49 -2.51 -10.79
C MET A 146 -4.68 -1.27 -11.67
N LYS A 147 -4.36 -1.38 -12.96
CA LYS A 147 -4.55 -0.30 -13.93
C LYS A 147 -6.02 0.04 -14.12
N SER A 148 -6.88 -0.95 -14.25
CA SER A 148 -8.33 -0.75 -14.29
C SER A 148 -8.87 -0.19 -12.97
N PHE A 149 -8.38 -0.66 -11.83
CA PHE A 149 -8.90 -0.24 -10.54
C PHE A 149 -8.58 1.21 -10.19
N LEU A 150 -7.39 1.69 -10.59
CA LEU A 150 -6.92 3.05 -10.31
C LEU A 150 -7.17 4.03 -11.46
N SER A 151 -7.65 3.57 -12.62
CA SER A 151 -8.07 4.45 -13.73
C SER A 151 -9.45 5.03 -13.46
#